data_AF-A0A3D2G4I3-F1
#
_entry.id   AF-A0A3D2G4I3-F1
#
_cell.length_a   1.000
_cell.length_b   1.000
_cell.length_c   1.000
_cell.angle_alpha   90.00
_cell.angle_beta   90.00
_cell.angle_gamma   90.00
#
_symmetry.space_group_name_H-M   'P 1'
#
loop_
_entity.id
_entity.type
_entity.pdbx_description
1 polymer ?
#
loop_
_entity_poly.entity_id
_entity_poly.type
_entity_poly.pdbx_seq_one_letter_code
_entity_poly.pdbx_strand_id
1 'polypeptide(L)'
;MESMRDVNRVMEREIKKGSSPLKLDHIEFGNYSYQEIMSQEKLFEVLTYLLRIGDFKQYAGKTILNNVYMDMQWKKPVFKRTKTAMERNNIFATIRRYVKKLKPQYNGDVYLETVRCYFDKSQENLEKCRYTYQGNETYAFLMSDKYIMALYTHCLVAIKEYAFDSVKSNGLSDMELSMVKLEGVREVLFQALLLDDVKFEDGKMYAELCTVYLLI
;
A
#
# COMPACT_ATOMS: atom_id res chain seq x y z
N MET A 1 -7.86 -4.08 -15.53
CA MET A 1 -6.75 -3.18 -15.16
C MET A 1 -6.58 -2.22 -16.31
N GLU A 2 -6.45 -0.91 -16.06
CA GLU A 2 -6.14 0.05 -17.14
C GLU A 2 -4.82 -0.34 -17.81
N SER A 3 -4.69 -0.10 -19.12
CA SER A 3 -3.45 -0.37 -19.83
C SER A 3 -2.32 0.49 -19.25
N MET A 4 -1.13 -0.07 -19.03
CA MET A 4 0.02 0.71 -18.58
C MET A 4 0.35 1.89 -19.51
N ARG A 5 0.00 1.78 -20.80
CA ARG A 5 0.10 2.90 -21.74
C ARG A 5 -0.82 4.06 -21.37
N ASP A 6 -2.05 3.78 -20.94
CA ASP A 6 -3.00 4.80 -20.50
C ASP A 6 -2.61 5.39 -19.15
N VAL A 7 -2.16 4.56 -18.21
CA VAL A 7 -1.63 4.98 -16.90
C VAL A 7 -0.46 5.96 -17.09
N ASN A 8 0.53 5.59 -17.91
CA ASN A 8 1.69 6.44 -18.22
C ASN A 8 1.25 7.77 -18.86
N ARG A 9 0.32 7.73 -19.82
CA ARG A 9 -0.20 8.93 -20.48
C ARG A 9 -0.91 9.87 -19.49
N VAL A 10 -1.62 9.32 -18.50
CA VAL A 10 -2.24 10.11 -17.43
C VAL A 10 -1.15 10.77 -16.58
N MET A 11 -0.13 10.03 -16.16
CA MET A 11 0.98 10.58 -15.38
C MET A 11 1.71 11.71 -16.12
N GLU A 12 2.04 11.52 -17.41
CA GLU A 12 2.68 12.56 -18.23
C GLU A 12 1.84 13.84 -18.33
N ARG A 13 0.51 13.71 -18.47
CA ARG A 13 -0.40 14.86 -18.53
C ARG A 13 -0.45 15.62 -17.21
N GLU A 14 -0.44 14.91 -16.09
CA GLU A 14 -0.45 15.53 -14.76
C GLU A 14 0.90 16.23 -14.47
N ILE A 15 2.02 15.66 -14.94
CA ILE A 15 3.34 16.30 -14.90
C ILE A 15 3.33 17.62 -15.69
N LYS A 16 2.81 17.59 -16.93
CA LYS A 16 2.69 18.79 -17.78
C LYS A 16 1.82 19.89 -17.17
N LYS A 17 0.89 19.56 -16.27
CA LYS A 17 0.07 20.53 -15.53
C LYS A 17 0.77 21.13 -14.31
N GLY A 18 2.06 20.85 -14.12
CA GLY A 18 2.85 21.36 -13.00
C GLY A 18 2.80 20.50 -11.74
N SER A 19 2.23 19.29 -11.80
CA SER A 19 2.49 18.31 -10.73
C SER A 19 3.95 17.89 -10.82
N SER A 20 4.73 18.03 -9.74
CA SER A 20 6.13 17.53 -9.67
C SER A 20 6.17 16.24 -8.84
N PRO A 21 5.87 15.08 -9.44
CA PRO A 21 5.31 13.99 -8.69
C PRO A 21 6.28 12.80 -8.58
N LEU A 22 5.97 11.87 -7.68
CA LEU A 22 6.80 10.70 -7.42
C LEU A 22 6.75 9.75 -8.62
N LYS A 23 7.90 9.25 -9.05
CA LYS A 23 7.97 8.17 -10.03
C LYS A 23 8.48 6.91 -9.33
N LEU A 24 7.82 5.78 -9.50
CA LEU A 24 8.34 4.51 -8.98
C LEU A 24 9.70 4.21 -9.64
N ASP A 25 10.72 4.00 -8.81
CA ASP A 25 12.06 3.56 -9.20
C ASP A 25 12.12 2.02 -9.21
N HIS A 26 11.94 1.42 -8.04
CA HIS A 26 11.94 -0.03 -7.85
C HIS A 26 11.12 -0.40 -6.61
N ILE A 27 10.99 -1.71 -6.37
CA ILE A 27 10.41 -2.25 -5.15
C ILE A 27 11.43 -3.16 -4.45
N GLU A 28 11.25 -3.33 -3.14
CA GLU A 28 12.03 -4.30 -2.36
C GLU A 28 11.12 -5.06 -1.39
N PHE A 29 11.45 -6.34 -1.24
CA PHE A 29 10.98 -7.19 -0.15
C PHE A 29 12.10 -7.24 0.89
N GLY A 30 11.83 -6.73 2.08
CA GLY A 30 12.75 -6.82 3.21
C GLY A 30 12.65 -8.16 3.92
N ASN A 31 13.59 -8.44 4.83
CA ASN A 31 13.63 -9.69 5.61
C ASN A 31 12.38 -9.95 6.49
N TYR A 32 11.56 -8.92 6.72
CA TYR A 32 10.33 -8.98 7.50
C TYR A 32 9.10 -8.59 6.67
N SER A 33 9.19 -8.73 5.34
CA SER A 33 8.11 -8.40 4.42
C SER A 33 6.89 -9.30 4.63
N TYR A 34 7.03 -10.50 5.17
CA TYR A 34 5.92 -11.39 5.47
C TYR A 34 5.85 -11.68 6.96
N GLN A 35 4.68 -11.46 7.53
CA GLN A 35 4.42 -11.66 8.96
C GLN A 35 3.13 -12.45 9.13
N GLU A 36 3.23 -13.61 9.77
CA GLU A 36 2.06 -14.40 10.14
C GLU A 36 1.22 -13.66 11.19
N ILE A 37 -0.10 -13.67 11.01
CA ILE A 37 -1.05 -13.11 11.95
C ILE A 37 -1.68 -14.26 12.75
N MET A 38 -1.25 -14.39 14.01
CA MET A 38 -1.60 -15.52 14.89
C MET A 38 -2.99 -15.43 15.55
N SER A 39 -3.73 -14.34 15.36
CA SER A 39 -5.07 -14.20 15.95
C SER A 39 -5.95 -13.16 15.27
N GLN A 40 -7.25 -13.24 15.53
CA GLN A 40 -8.22 -12.24 15.07
C GLN A 40 -7.95 -10.87 15.69
N GLU A 41 -7.58 -10.84 16.97
CA GLU A 41 -7.24 -9.61 17.68
C GLU A 41 -6.05 -8.93 17.00
N LYS A 42 -5.01 -9.70 16.62
CA LYS A 42 -3.84 -9.16 15.94
C LYS A 42 -4.18 -8.67 14.53
N LEU A 43 -5.02 -9.40 13.79
CA LEU A 43 -5.54 -8.95 12.50
C LEU A 43 -6.24 -7.59 12.63
N PHE A 44 -7.10 -7.44 13.64
CA PHE A 44 -7.82 -6.20 13.84
C PHE A 44 -6.90 -5.05 14.26
N GLU A 45 -5.88 -5.30 15.06
CA GLU A 45 -4.83 -4.32 15.38
C GLU A 45 -4.06 -3.86 14.13
N VAL A 46 -3.66 -4.81 13.27
CA VAL A 46 -3.01 -4.49 11.99
C VAL A 46 -3.93 -3.63 11.13
N LEU A 47 -5.20 -4.01 10.98
CA LEU A 47 -6.17 -3.24 10.18
C LEU A 47 -6.42 -1.85 10.76
N THR A 48 -6.50 -1.68 12.09
CA THR A 48 -6.69 -0.35 12.69
C THR A 48 -5.45 0.53 12.52
N TYR A 49 -4.24 -0.05 12.57
CA TYR A 49 -3.00 0.64 12.23
C TYR A 49 -3.00 1.12 10.78
N LEU A 50 -3.20 0.21 9.81
CA LEU A 50 -3.14 0.55 8.38
C LEU A 50 -4.21 1.60 7.99
N LEU A 51 -5.40 1.52 8.59
CA LEU A 51 -6.48 2.48 8.37
C LEU A 51 -6.34 3.76 9.22
N ARG A 52 -5.36 3.86 10.12
CA ARG A 52 -5.15 5.00 11.02
C ARG A 52 -6.45 5.37 11.76
N ILE A 53 -7.07 4.38 12.40
CA ILE A 53 -8.31 4.49 13.19
C ILE A 53 -8.09 3.99 14.63
N GLY A 54 -9.10 4.11 15.49
CA GLY A 54 -8.98 3.75 16.91
C GLY A 54 -7.84 4.50 17.59
N ASP A 55 -6.97 3.76 18.26
CA ASP A 55 -5.80 4.29 18.97
C ASP A 55 -4.71 4.80 18.00
N PHE A 56 -4.74 4.38 16.74
CA PHE A 56 -3.80 4.80 15.70
C PHE A 56 -4.24 6.09 14.97
N LYS A 57 -5.32 6.74 15.41
CA LYS A 57 -5.79 8.01 14.81
C LYS A 57 -4.74 9.13 14.87
N GLN A 58 -3.87 9.12 15.87
CA GLN A 58 -2.79 10.10 16.03
C GLN A 58 -1.80 10.11 14.86
N TYR A 59 -1.69 8.99 14.15
CA TYR A 59 -0.85 8.86 12.96
C TYR A 59 -1.57 9.37 11.69
N ALA A 60 -2.87 9.66 11.74
CA ALA A 60 -3.61 10.23 10.61
C ALA A 60 -3.34 11.74 10.45
N GLY A 61 -2.18 12.07 9.87
CA GLY A 61 -1.81 13.44 9.53
C GLY A 61 -2.59 14.01 8.34
N LYS A 62 -2.27 15.24 7.92
CA LYS A 62 -2.87 15.86 6.71
C LYS A 62 -2.62 15.06 5.44
N THR A 63 -1.54 14.28 5.40
CA THR A 63 -1.13 13.44 4.26
C THR A 63 -1.92 12.14 4.14
N ILE A 64 -2.75 11.77 5.13
CA ILE A 64 -3.60 10.56 5.11
C ILE A 64 -4.50 10.48 3.88
N LEU A 65 -4.86 11.63 3.32
CA LEU A 65 -5.65 11.75 2.10
C LEU A 65 -4.94 11.23 0.86
N ASN A 66 -3.63 10.97 0.92
CA ASN A 66 -2.86 10.40 -0.19
C ASN A 66 -2.88 8.88 -0.19
N ASN A 67 -3.26 8.22 0.91
CA ASN A 67 -3.30 6.77 0.97
C ASN A 67 -4.32 6.19 0.01
N VAL A 68 -3.97 5.04 -0.57
CA VAL A 68 -4.89 4.22 -1.35
C VAL A 68 -5.32 3.06 -0.47
N TYR A 69 -6.61 2.82 -0.39
CA TYR A 69 -7.19 1.74 0.39
C TYR A 69 -8.06 0.86 -0.48
N MET A 70 -7.98 -0.45 -0.24
CA MET A 70 -8.95 -1.42 -0.68
C MET A 70 -10.25 -1.25 0.12
N ASP A 71 -11.36 -1.13 -0.59
CA ASP A 71 -12.72 -1.21 -0.08
C ASP A 71 -13.47 -2.32 -0.82
N MET A 72 -14.51 -2.88 -0.21
CA MET A 72 -15.31 -3.95 -0.80
C MET A 72 -16.68 -3.42 -1.19
N GLN A 73 -16.90 -3.26 -2.50
CA GLN A 73 -18.20 -2.89 -3.05
C GLN A 73 -18.84 -4.12 -3.71
N TRP A 74 -19.96 -4.59 -3.16
CA TRP A 74 -20.72 -5.72 -3.72
C TRP A 74 -19.84 -6.96 -3.99
N LYS A 75 -18.91 -7.27 -3.07
CA LYS A 75 -17.88 -8.33 -3.14
C LYS A 75 -16.73 -8.09 -4.15
N LYS A 76 -16.65 -6.93 -4.79
CA LYS A 76 -15.51 -6.58 -5.65
C LYS A 76 -14.57 -5.61 -4.91
N PRO A 77 -13.25 -5.86 -4.95
CA PRO A 77 -12.29 -4.89 -4.46
C PRO A 77 -12.34 -3.64 -5.33
N VAL A 78 -12.43 -2.49 -4.67
CA VAL A 78 -12.30 -1.16 -5.29
C VAL A 78 -11.23 -0.41 -4.51
N PHE A 79 -10.28 0.17 -5.24
CA PHE A 79 -9.19 0.92 -4.64
C PHE A 79 -9.47 2.41 -4.77
N LYS A 80 -9.37 3.12 -3.66
CA LYS A 80 -9.68 4.55 -3.61
C LYS A 80 -8.92 5.26 -2.50
N ARG A 81 -8.80 6.57 -2.65
CA ARG A 81 -8.42 7.45 -1.55
C ARG A 81 -9.59 7.58 -0.58
N THR A 82 -9.27 7.71 0.71
CA THR A 82 -10.26 8.11 1.72
C THR A 82 -9.80 9.37 2.42
N LYS A 83 -10.73 10.30 2.63
CA LYS A 83 -10.41 11.61 3.23
C LYS A 83 -10.81 11.66 4.69
N THR A 84 -11.84 10.89 5.06
CA THR A 84 -12.46 10.99 6.38
C THR A 84 -12.18 9.76 7.23
N ALA A 85 -12.12 9.98 8.55
CA ALA A 85 -12.06 8.87 9.49
C ALA A 85 -13.30 7.95 9.36
N MET A 86 -14.46 8.50 9.02
CA MET A 86 -15.70 7.73 8.83
C MET A 86 -15.56 6.72 7.68
N GLU A 87 -15.03 7.14 6.53
CA GLU A 87 -14.78 6.22 5.40
C GLU A 87 -13.83 5.08 5.79
N ARG A 88 -12.75 5.39 6.52
CA ARG A 88 -11.79 4.37 6.98
C ARG A 88 -12.42 3.40 8.00
N ASN A 89 -13.26 3.90 8.92
CA ASN A 89 -14.02 3.05 9.83
C ASN A 89 -15.03 2.16 9.09
N ASN A 90 -15.64 2.65 8.01
CA ASN A 90 -16.54 1.85 7.18
C ASN A 90 -15.81 0.71 6.46
N ILE A 91 -14.62 0.99 5.92
CA ILE A 91 -13.74 -0.05 5.35
C ILE A 91 -13.44 -1.12 6.40
N PHE A 92 -13.00 -0.73 7.60
CA PHE A 92 -12.75 -1.65 8.71
C PHE A 92 -13.98 -2.51 9.03
N ALA A 93 -15.16 -1.89 9.17
CA ALA A 93 -16.39 -2.60 9.48
C ALA A 93 -16.76 -3.62 8.39
N THR A 94 -16.53 -3.29 7.13
CA THR A 94 -16.77 -4.19 6.00
C THR A 94 -15.81 -5.38 6.03
N ILE A 95 -14.51 -5.14 6.20
CA ILE A 95 -13.49 -6.21 6.29
C ILE A 95 -13.78 -7.10 7.50
N ARG A 96 -14.09 -6.53 8.66
CA ARG A 96 -14.44 -7.29 9.88
C ARG A 96 -15.62 -8.23 9.65
N ARG A 97 -16.67 -7.77 8.96
CA ARG A 97 -17.81 -8.63 8.58
C ARG A 97 -17.40 -9.71 7.58
N TYR A 98 -16.48 -9.41 6.67
CA TYR A 98 -15.99 -10.35 5.68
C TYR A 98 -15.16 -11.47 6.33
N VAL A 99 -14.18 -11.11 7.15
CA VAL A 99 -13.35 -12.04 7.94
C VAL A 99 -14.21 -12.99 8.78
N LYS A 100 -15.26 -12.48 9.45
CA LYS A 100 -16.19 -13.30 10.23
C LYS A 100 -16.88 -14.40 9.40
N LYS A 101 -17.13 -14.15 8.11
CA LYS A 101 -17.70 -15.14 7.18
C LYS A 101 -16.67 -16.17 6.73
N LEU A 102 -15.43 -15.74 6.53
CA LEU A 102 -14.33 -16.60 6.04
C LEU A 102 -13.83 -17.57 7.11
N LYS A 103 -13.89 -17.17 8.39
CA LYS A 103 -13.45 -17.96 9.56
C LYS A 103 -12.00 -18.47 9.42
N PRO A 104 -11.01 -17.56 9.28
CA PRO A 104 -9.60 -17.94 9.37
C PRO A 104 -9.30 -18.69 10.67
N GLN A 105 -8.35 -19.62 10.59
CA GLN A 105 -7.92 -20.47 11.70
C GLN A 105 -6.79 -19.81 12.51
N TYR A 106 -6.04 -18.88 11.92
CA TYR A 106 -4.89 -18.20 12.49
C TYR A 106 -3.77 -19.14 12.96
N ASN A 107 -3.51 -20.18 12.16
CA ASN A 107 -2.50 -21.21 12.41
C ASN A 107 -1.60 -21.41 11.17
N GLY A 108 -1.21 -20.31 10.54
CA GLY A 108 -0.45 -20.30 9.29
C GLY A 108 -1.27 -19.97 8.05
N ASP A 109 -2.49 -19.43 8.20
CA ASP A 109 -3.38 -19.09 7.07
C ASP A 109 -3.60 -17.58 6.87
N VAL A 110 -3.08 -16.71 7.74
CA VAL A 110 -3.23 -15.24 7.60
C VAL A 110 -1.87 -14.56 7.65
N TYR A 111 -1.57 -13.73 6.65
CA TYR A 111 -0.28 -13.03 6.54
C TYR A 111 -0.46 -11.55 6.21
N LEU A 112 0.41 -10.72 6.77
CA LEU A 112 0.67 -9.36 6.32
C LEU A 112 1.92 -9.38 5.44
N GLU A 113 1.76 -8.97 4.18
CA GLU A 113 2.85 -8.60 3.29
C GLU A 113 3.09 -7.09 3.37
N THR A 114 4.35 -6.67 3.42
CA THR A 114 4.79 -5.27 3.35
C THR A 114 5.88 -5.14 2.30
N VAL A 115 5.57 -4.47 1.19
CA VAL A 115 6.51 -4.19 0.10
C VAL A 115 6.92 -2.73 0.15
N ARG A 116 8.23 -2.45 0.08
CA ARG A 116 8.75 -1.08 -0.02
C ARG A 116 8.70 -0.63 -1.46
N CYS A 117 8.03 0.48 -1.74
CA CYS A 117 7.97 1.09 -3.07
C CYS A 117 8.83 2.35 -3.07
N TYR A 118 10.01 2.28 -3.69
CA TYR A 118 10.94 3.40 -3.74
C TYR A 118 10.60 4.34 -4.89
N PHE A 119 10.65 5.64 -4.61
CA PHE A 119 10.34 6.67 -5.59
C PHE A 119 11.55 7.52 -5.90
N ASP A 120 11.76 7.78 -7.19
CA ASP A 120 12.73 8.75 -7.68
C ASP A 120 12.13 10.16 -7.61
N LYS A 121 12.96 11.10 -7.17
CA LYS A 121 12.67 12.54 -7.14
C LYS A 121 13.96 13.33 -7.09
N SER A 122 14.08 14.37 -7.92
CA SER A 122 15.22 15.29 -7.84
C SER A 122 15.24 16.05 -6.50
N GLN A 123 16.42 16.31 -5.95
CA GLN A 123 16.60 17.01 -4.67
C GLN A 123 15.88 18.38 -4.62
N GLU A 124 15.95 19.16 -5.70
CA GLU A 124 15.26 20.46 -5.81
C GLU A 124 13.73 20.34 -5.64
N ASN A 125 13.14 19.21 -6.05
CA ASN A 125 11.70 18.98 -5.89
C ASN A 125 11.35 18.38 -4.53
N LEU A 126 12.29 17.72 -3.84
CA LEU A 126 12.10 17.24 -2.47
C LEU A 126 12.00 18.41 -1.48
N GLU A 127 12.88 19.40 -1.60
CA GLU A 127 12.86 20.59 -0.73
C GLU A 127 11.53 21.36 -0.83
N LYS A 128 10.95 21.45 -2.03
CA LYS A 128 9.63 22.07 -2.26
C LYS A 128 8.47 21.31 -1.60
N CYS A 129 8.65 20.02 -1.33
CA CYS A 129 7.66 19.16 -0.69
C CYS A 129 7.92 18.96 0.81
N ARG A 130 9.08 19.39 1.31
CA ARG A 130 9.46 19.25 2.72
C ARG A 130 8.65 20.21 3.59
N TYR A 131 8.11 19.71 4.69
CA TYR A 131 7.43 20.54 5.68
C TYR A 131 7.64 19.97 7.09
N THR A 132 7.60 20.82 8.11
CA THR A 132 7.72 20.39 9.51
C THR A 132 6.32 20.18 10.11
N TYR A 133 6.05 18.99 10.64
CA TYR A 133 4.84 18.67 11.39
C TYR A 133 5.20 18.25 12.81
N GLN A 134 4.70 18.99 13.81
CA GLN A 134 4.95 18.70 15.23
C GLN A 134 6.45 18.55 15.58
N GLY A 135 7.32 19.32 14.92
CA GLY A 135 8.77 19.27 15.14
C GLY A 135 9.52 18.24 14.30
N ASN A 136 8.82 17.35 13.58
CA ASN A 136 9.45 16.36 12.69
C ASN A 136 9.39 16.83 11.23
N GLU A 137 10.49 16.66 10.50
CA GLU A 137 10.49 16.85 9.04
C GLU A 137 9.72 15.72 8.37
N THR A 138 8.84 16.09 7.44
CA THR A 138 8.04 15.17 6.63
C THR A 138 7.80 15.77 5.25
N TYR A 139 7.17 15.02 4.34
CA TYR A 139 6.98 15.41 2.95
C TYR A 139 5.52 15.33 2.54
N ALA A 140 5.00 16.41 1.98
CA ALA A 140 3.64 16.47 1.43
C ALA A 140 3.68 16.55 -0.09
N PHE A 141 3.05 15.59 -0.74
CA PHE A 141 2.94 15.53 -2.20
C PHE A 141 1.55 15.97 -2.62
N LEU A 142 1.47 17.13 -3.29
CA LEU A 142 0.25 17.59 -3.95
C LEU A 142 0.04 16.78 -5.23
N MET A 143 -0.72 15.69 -5.12
CA MET A 143 -1.00 14.77 -6.23
C MET A 143 -2.51 14.62 -6.45
N SER A 144 -2.91 14.58 -7.72
CA SER A 144 -4.29 14.30 -8.08
C SER A 144 -4.65 12.83 -7.75
N ASP A 145 -5.95 12.57 -7.62
CA ASP A 145 -6.46 11.20 -7.43
C ASP A 145 -5.97 10.25 -8.53
N LYS A 146 -6.01 10.71 -9.79
CA LYS A 146 -5.51 9.96 -10.94
C LYS A 146 -4.03 9.63 -10.83
N TYR A 147 -3.21 10.56 -10.36
CA TYR A 147 -1.77 10.33 -10.21
C TYR A 147 -1.47 9.32 -9.11
N ILE A 148 -2.16 9.42 -7.97
CA ILE A 148 -2.01 8.48 -6.85
C ILE A 148 -2.43 7.06 -7.25
N MET A 149 -3.55 6.93 -7.96
CA MET A 149 -3.99 5.64 -8.47
C MET A 149 -3.03 5.06 -9.52
N ALA A 150 -2.40 5.91 -10.34
CA ALA A 150 -1.35 5.51 -11.27
C ALA A 150 -0.11 5.00 -10.53
N LEU A 151 0.38 5.72 -9.52
CA LEU A 151 1.49 5.29 -8.66
C LEU A 151 1.23 3.91 -8.04
N TYR A 152 0.06 3.75 -7.44
CA TYR A 152 -0.37 2.47 -6.88
C TYR A 152 -0.37 1.35 -7.92
N THR A 153 -0.85 1.63 -9.14
CA THR A 153 -0.83 0.67 -10.25
C THR A 153 0.60 0.30 -10.65
N HIS A 154 1.52 1.25 -10.71
CA HIS A 154 2.95 0.98 -10.94
C HIS A 154 3.53 0.05 -9.87
N CYS A 155 3.19 0.25 -8.60
CA CYS A 155 3.66 -0.60 -7.50
C CYS A 155 3.17 -2.05 -7.69
N LEU A 156 1.88 -2.24 -7.99
CA LEU A 156 1.32 -3.57 -8.25
C LEU A 156 1.97 -4.27 -9.45
N VAL A 157 2.23 -3.53 -10.53
CA VAL A 157 2.89 -4.08 -11.72
C VAL A 157 4.31 -4.49 -11.39
N ALA A 158 5.05 -3.67 -10.65
CA ALA A 158 6.41 -4.00 -10.22
C ALA A 158 6.45 -5.25 -9.32
N ILE A 159 5.48 -5.41 -8.40
CA ILE A 159 5.33 -6.63 -7.58
C ILE A 159 5.11 -7.86 -8.46
N LYS A 160 4.20 -7.73 -9.43
CA LYS A 160 3.91 -8.82 -10.37
C LYS A 160 5.15 -9.18 -11.18
N GLU A 161 5.84 -8.20 -11.75
CA GLU A 161 7.06 -8.41 -12.53
C GLU A 161 8.17 -9.06 -11.69
N TYR A 162 8.33 -8.66 -10.43
CA TYR A 162 9.29 -9.26 -9.51
C TYR A 162 9.04 -10.76 -9.32
N ALA A 163 7.78 -11.20 -9.17
CA ALA A 163 7.44 -12.62 -9.04
C ALA A 163 7.70 -13.46 -10.31
N PHE A 164 7.75 -12.84 -11.48
CA PHE A 164 8.03 -13.53 -12.76
C PHE A 164 9.50 -13.45 -13.16
N ASP A 165 10.30 -12.59 -12.54
CA ASP A 165 11.73 -12.48 -12.74
C ASP A 165 12.46 -13.42 -11.77
N SER A 166 12.85 -14.61 -12.26
CA SER A 166 13.50 -15.65 -11.46
C SER A 166 14.81 -15.21 -10.80
N VAL A 167 15.50 -14.21 -11.36
CA VAL A 167 16.74 -13.69 -10.77
C VAL A 167 16.42 -12.83 -9.54
N LYS A 168 15.36 -12.03 -9.61
CA LYS A 168 14.91 -11.17 -8.50
C LYS A 168 14.18 -11.97 -7.42
N SER A 169 13.35 -12.94 -7.80
CA SER A 169 12.53 -13.71 -6.85
C SER A 169 13.32 -14.73 -6.03
N ASN A 170 14.60 -14.98 -6.33
CA ASN A 170 15.48 -15.87 -5.54
C ASN A 170 15.59 -15.47 -4.06
N GLY A 171 15.27 -14.22 -3.70
CA GLY A 171 15.24 -13.76 -2.31
C GLY A 171 13.97 -14.16 -1.53
N LEU A 172 12.93 -14.66 -2.21
CA LEU A 172 11.68 -15.10 -1.60
C LEU A 172 11.68 -16.62 -1.43
N SER A 173 11.12 -17.09 -0.32
CA SER A 173 10.75 -18.49 -0.15
C SER A 173 9.62 -18.90 -1.10
N ASP A 174 9.44 -20.21 -1.32
CA ASP A 174 8.38 -20.73 -2.17
C ASP A 174 6.98 -20.26 -1.74
N MET A 175 6.76 -20.14 -0.43
CA MET A 175 5.51 -19.66 0.15
C MET A 175 5.27 -18.18 -0.12
N GLU A 176 6.30 -17.35 0.03
CA GLU A 176 6.22 -15.92 -0.26
C GLU A 176 5.97 -15.69 -1.75
N LEU A 177 6.68 -16.43 -2.61
CA LEU A 177 6.48 -16.38 -4.06
C LEU A 177 5.06 -16.80 -4.46
N SER A 178 4.49 -17.81 -3.81
CA SER A 178 3.11 -18.23 -4.08
C SER A 178 2.12 -17.11 -3.70
N MET A 179 2.32 -16.44 -2.56
CA MET A 179 1.51 -15.29 -2.17
C MET A 179 1.59 -14.13 -3.17
N VAL A 180 2.78 -13.77 -3.64
CA VAL A 180 2.94 -12.72 -4.67
C VAL A 180 2.23 -13.08 -5.96
N LYS A 181 2.27 -14.36 -6.36
CA LYS A 181 1.57 -14.88 -7.54
C LYS A 181 0.07 -15.10 -7.33
N LEU A 182 -0.42 -14.90 -6.10
CA LEU A 182 -1.78 -15.24 -5.67
C LEU A 182 -2.12 -16.74 -5.84
N GLU A 183 -1.09 -17.59 -5.81
CA GLU A 183 -1.20 -19.04 -5.79
C GLU A 183 -1.36 -19.53 -4.35
N GLY A 184 -2.40 -20.33 -4.08
CA GLY A 184 -2.72 -20.76 -2.71
C GLY A 184 -3.33 -19.65 -1.82
N VAL A 185 -3.59 -18.47 -2.38
CA VAL A 185 -4.31 -17.38 -1.70
C VAL A 185 -5.82 -17.61 -1.87
N ARG A 186 -6.51 -17.80 -0.76
CA ARG A 186 -7.97 -17.91 -0.71
C ARG A 186 -8.63 -16.55 -0.94
N GLU A 187 -8.16 -15.52 -0.22
CA GLU A 187 -8.69 -14.15 -0.32
C GLU A 187 -7.61 -13.11 -0.04
N VAL A 188 -7.68 -11.96 -0.74
CA VAL A 188 -6.99 -10.74 -0.32
C VAL A 188 -7.94 -9.97 0.60
N LEU A 189 -7.67 -9.99 1.91
CA LEU A 189 -8.57 -9.41 2.91
C LEU A 189 -8.54 -7.88 2.89
N PHE A 190 -7.36 -7.31 2.64
CA PHE A 190 -7.15 -5.87 2.60
C PHE A 190 -5.86 -5.54 1.86
N GLN A 191 -5.78 -4.34 1.27
CA GLN A 191 -4.55 -3.80 0.72
C GLN A 191 -4.53 -2.27 0.85
N ALA A 192 -3.36 -1.70 1.13
CA ALA A 192 -3.19 -0.26 1.24
C ALA A 192 -1.80 0.21 0.81
N LEU A 193 -1.73 1.32 0.10
CA LEU A 193 -0.48 2.07 -0.12
C LEU A 193 -0.44 3.26 0.85
N LEU A 194 0.55 3.29 1.73
CA LEU A 194 0.67 4.25 2.83
C LEU A 194 1.57 5.44 2.45
N LEU A 195 1.02 6.38 1.67
CA LEU A 195 1.68 7.64 1.27
C LEU A 195 1.65 8.71 2.37
N ASP A 196 1.04 8.44 3.52
CA ASP A 196 1.04 9.29 4.71
C ASP A 196 2.30 9.14 5.56
N ASP A 197 2.94 7.96 5.48
CA ASP A 197 4.12 7.55 6.25
C ASP A 197 5.31 7.24 5.32
N VAL A 198 5.72 8.25 4.56
CA VAL A 198 6.86 8.13 3.65
C VAL A 198 8.18 8.16 4.43
N LYS A 199 9.02 7.17 4.18
CA LYS A 199 10.31 6.95 4.86
C LYS A 199 11.48 7.26 3.94
N PHE A 200 12.65 7.50 4.53
CA PHE A 200 13.91 7.75 3.81
C PHE A 200 14.96 6.75 4.27
N GLU A 201 15.61 6.10 3.30
CA GLU A 201 16.68 5.12 3.50
C GLU A 201 17.69 5.29 2.37
N ASP A 202 18.97 5.46 2.71
CA ASP A 202 20.07 5.68 1.78
C ASP A 202 19.82 6.79 0.74
N GLY A 203 19.17 7.88 1.18
CA GLY A 203 18.84 9.02 0.32
C GLY A 203 17.70 8.78 -0.66
N LYS A 204 17.08 7.59 -0.63
CA LYS A 204 15.88 7.27 -1.39
C LYS A 204 14.66 7.31 -0.49
N MET A 205 13.54 7.73 -1.06
CA MET A 205 12.27 7.76 -0.36
C MET A 205 11.41 6.57 -0.75
N TYR A 206 10.66 6.01 0.21
CA TYR A 206 9.71 4.94 -0.08
C TYR A 206 8.44 5.05 0.74
N ALA A 207 7.39 4.40 0.23
CA ALA A 207 6.17 4.13 0.97
C ALA A 207 5.94 2.62 1.01
N GLU A 208 5.17 2.18 2.00
CA GLU A 208 4.83 0.76 2.14
C GLU A 208 3.51 0.45 1.44
N LEU A 209 3.53 -0.57 0.58
CA LEU A 209 2.35 -1.23 0.06
C LEU A 209 2.11 -2.48 0.89
N CYS A 210 1.05 -2.46 1.69
CA CYS A 210 0.70 -3.53 2.62
C CYS A 210 -0.46 -4.34 2.07
N THR A 211 -0.33 -5.68 2.04
CA THR A 211 -1.38 -6.61 1.64
C THR A 211 -1.66 -7.60 2.77
N VAL A 212 -2.92 -7.83 3.10
CA VAL A 212 -3.32 -8.88 4.06
C VAL A 212 -3.92 -10.05 3.30
N TYR A 213 -3.28 -11.21 3.37
CA TYR A 213 -3.69 -12.44 2.72
C TYR A 213 -4.40 -13.38 3.69
N LEU A 214 -5.38 -14.11 3.16
CA LEU A 214 -5.90 -15.35 3.70
C LEU A 214 -5.54 -16.47 2.73
N LEU A 215 -4.85 -17.50 3.20
CA LEU A 215 -4.44 -18.66 2.43
C LEU A 215 -5.51 -19.77 2.47
N ILE A 216 -5.37 -20.77 1.60
CA ILE A 216 -6.26 -21.94 1.50
C ILE A 216 -6.07 -22.90 2.67
#